data_AF-A0A6J8ACN7-F1
#
_entry.id   AF-A0A6J8ACN7-F1
#
_cell.length_a   1.000
_cell.length_b   1.000
_cell.length_c   1.000
_cell.angle_alpha   90.00
_cell.angle_beta   90.00
_cell.angle_gamma   90.00
#
_symmetry.space_group_name_H-M   'P 1'
#
loop_
_entity.id
_entity.type
_entity.pdbx_description
1 polymer ?
#
loop_
_entity_poly.entity_id
_entity_poly.type
_entity_poly.pdbx_seq_one_letter_code
_entity_poly.pdbx_strand_id
1 'polypeptide(L)'
;MQSFVPSFLGFNHITHQEFSQKHTTPTAKTLFTNGNDDTAILVLDGTYLYVQKNSFHQFQKMTYSMLKGRLLVKPMLIVGADGFILNVMGPYFADYHNNDASITKHLFETNAEDIKNWIQENDVLVVDRGFRDAQKFLKNMNLKVEMPLYIKKGIKQRPTEEANASRLITKVR
;
A
#
# COMPACT_ATOMS: atom_id res chain seq x y z
N MET A 1 -18.47 8.59 -13.52
CA MET A 1 -17.95 8.40 -12.15
C MET A 1 -19.04 8.27 -11.09
N GLN A 2 -20.24 8.86 -11.24
CA GLN A 2 -21.32 8.78 -10.25
C GLN A 2 -21.78 7.35 -9.88
N SER A 3 -21.59 6.37 -10.75
CA SER A 3 -21.96 4.97 -10.48
C SER A 3 -20.77 4.04 -10.20
N PHE A 4 -19.58 4.33 -10.73
CA PHE A 4 -18.43 3.41 -10.62
C PHE A 4 -17.81 3.43 -9.23
N VAL A 5 -17.43 4.61 -8.71
CA VAL A 5 -16.76 4.70 -7.41
C VAL A 5 -17.68 4.18 -6.29
N PRO A 6 -18.91 4.71 -6.09
CA PRO A 6 -19.75 4.23 -4.99
C PRO A 6 -20.09 2.74 -5.02
N SER A 7 -19.96 2.08 -6.16
CA SER A 7 -20.34 0.67 -6.33
C SER A 7 -19.16 -0.30 -6.43
N PHE A 8 -17.96 0.18 -6.77
CA PHE A 8 -16.81 -0.69 -7.12
C PHE A 8 -15.44 -0.16 -6.66
N LEU A 9 -15.35 1.01 -6.03
CA LEU A 9 -14.08 1.56 -5.56
C LEU A 9 -14.24 2.45 -4.32
N GLY A 10 -13.33 2.33 -3.35
CA GLY A 10 -13.36 3.15 -2.14
C GLY A 10 -14.00 2.45 -0.96
N PHE A 11 -13.68 2.86 0.25
CA PHE A 11 -14.01 2.08 1.45
C PHE A 11 -15.52 1.84 1.69
N ASN A 12 -16.39 2.64 1.06
CA ASN A 12 -17.83 2.54 1.24
C ASN A 12 -18.52 1.42 0.43
N HIS A 13 -17.89 0.91 -0.63
CA HIS A 13 -18.57 -0.04 -1.53
C HIS A 13 -18.55 -1.50 -1.03
N ILE A 14 -17.64 -1.82 -0.11
CA ILE A 14 -17.46 -3.16 0.44
C ILE A 14 -17.16 -3.06 1.94
N THR A 15 -17.83 -3.90 2.73
CA THR A 15 -17.59 -3.93 4.18
C THR A 15 -16.24 -4.59 4.49
N HIS A 16 -15.66 -4.24 5.63
CA HIS A 16 -14.43 -4.89 6.10
C HIS A 16 -14.58 -6.41 6.20
N GLN A 17 -15.67 -6.90 6.81
CA GLN A 17 -15.94 -8.33 6.96
C GLN A 17 -16.03 -9.04 5.60
N GLU A 18 -16.75 -8.46 4.64
CA GLU A 18 -16.86 -9.03 3.30
C GLU A 18 -15.49 -9.09 2.60
N PHE A 19 -14.68 -8.04 2.74
CA PHE A 19 -13.33 -7.99 2.19
C PHE A 19 -12.40 -9.04 2.81
N SER A 20 -12.38 -9.15 4.15
CA SER A 20 -11.59 -10.13 4.88
C SER A 20 -11.96 -11.58 4.50
N GLN A 21 -13.23 -11.82 4.19
CA GLN A 21 -13.68 -13.14 3.75
C GLN A 21 -13.33 -13.42 2.28
N LYS A 22 -13.58 -12.47 1.37
CA LYS A 22 -13.49 -12.70 -0.09
C LYS A 22 -12.14 -12.39 -0.71
N HIS A 23 -11.48 -11.33 -0.24
CA HIS A 23 -10.28 -10.75 -0.89
C HIS A 23 -8.98 -10.97 -0.11
N THR A 24 -9.07 -11.73 0.98
CA THR A 24 -7.91 -12.23 1.71
C THR A 24 -7.75 -13.72 1.41
N THR A 25 -6.77 -14.06 0.56
CA THR A 25 -6.60 -15.43 0.06
C THR A 25 -6.28 -16.42 1.18
N PRO A 26 -6.68 -17.71 1.05
CA PRO A 26 -6.36 -18.73 2.05
C PRO A 26 -4.85 -18.82 2.34
N THR A 27 -4.02 -18.68 1.31
CA THR A 27 -2.56 -18.67 1.46
C THR A 27 -2.11 -17.49 2.33
N ALA A 28 -2.61 -16.29 2.09
CA ALA A 28 -2.23 -15.12 2.88
C ALA A 28 -2.72 -15.24 4.34
N LYS A 29 -3.93 -15.78 4.57
CA LYS A 29 -4.45 -16.06 5.92
C LYS A 29 -3.56 -17.03 6.70
N THR A 30 -3.17 -18.14 6.07
CA THR A 30 -2.27 -19.10 6.70
C THR A 30 -0.92 -18.47 7.05
N LEU A 31 -0.39 -17.59 6.20
CA LEU A 31 0.91 -16.99 6.40
C LEU A 31 0.95 -15.88 7.46
N PHE A 32 -0.12 -15.07 7.57
CA PHE A 32 -0.08 -13.82 8.35
C PHE A 32 -1.14 -13.69 9.44
N THR A 33 -2.19 -14.51 9.43
CA THR A 33 -3.32 -14.38 10.38
C THR A 33 -3.62 -15.67 11.15
N ASN A 34 -2.80 -16.72 10.98
CA ASN A 34 -3.06 -18.06 11.52
C ASN A 34 -4.44 -18.62 11.12
N GLY A 35 -4.95 -18.22 9.95
CA GLY A 35 -6.27 -18.62 9.48
C GLY A 35 -7.45 -17.83 10.04
N ASN A 36 -7.22 -16.69 10.71
CA ASN A 36 -8.32 -15.82 11.11
C ASN A 36 -9.02 -15.20 9.87
N ASP A 37 -10.32 -15.44 9.76
CA ASP A 37 -11.17 -14.96 8.66
C ASP A 37 -11.64 -13.51 8.82
N ASP A 38 -11.55 -12.96 10.03
CA ASP A 38 -11.99 -11.59 10.33
C ASP A 38 -10.87 -10.56 10.07
N THR A 39 -9.64 -10.99 9.80
CA THR A 39 -8.51 -10.08 9.57
C THR A 39 -8.35 -9.77 8.08
N ALA A 40 -8.36 -8.48 7.72
CA ALA A 40 -8.06 -8.05 6.36
C ALA A 40 -6.55 -8.07 6.11
N ILE A 41 -6.14 -8.56 4.94
CA ILE A 41 -4.76 -8.42 4.46
C ILE A 41 -4.78 -7.48 3.26
N LEU A 42 -4.20 -6.30 3.44
CA LEU A 42 -4.12 -5.25 2.44
C LEU A 42 -2.69 -5.14 1.92
N VAL A 43 -2.53 -5.08 0.61
CA VAL A 43 -1.27 -4.75 -0.05
C VAL A 43 -1.31 -3.29 -0.47
N LEU A 44 -0.32 -2.50 -0.05
CA LEU A 44 -0.19 -1.11 -0.45
C LEU A 44 0.99 -0.96 -1.40
N ASP A 45 0.75 -0.34 -2.56
CA ASP A 45 1.81 -0.04 -3.51
C ASP A 45 1.54 1.25 -4.28
N GLY A 46 2.58 2.06 -4.44
CA GLY A 46 2.54 3.28 -5.23
C GLY A 46 2.93 3.00 -6.69
N THR A 47 2.00 3.20 -7.62
CA THR A 47 2.30 3.07 -9.05
C THR A 47 2.44 4.43 -9.73
N TYR A 48 2.93 4.47 -10.96
CA TYR A 48 3.12 5.71 -11.71
C TYR A 48 2.23 5.73 -12.95
N LEU A 49 1.54 6.86 -13.15
CA LEU A 49 0.81 7.16 -14.36
C LEU A 49 1.53 8.27 -15.13
N TYR A 50 1.70 8.06 -16.43
CA TYR A 50 2.28 9.06 -17.31
C TYR A 50 1.33 10.24 -17.50
N VAL A 51 1.88 11.45 -17.46
CA VAL A 51 1.14 12.68 -17.76
C VAL A 51 1.82 13.40 -18.92
N GLN A 52 1.01 13.89 -19.86
CA GLN A 52 1.51 14.68 -20.98
C GLN A 52 2.08 16.04 -20.53
N LYS A 53 2.98 16.58 -21.34
CA LYS A 53 3.55 17.92 -21.10
C LYS A 53 2.44 18.96 -21.10
N ASN A 54 2.38 19.78 -20.05
CA ASN A 54 1.39 20.85 -19.87
C ASN A 54 2.09 22.21 -19.91
N SER A 55 1.55 23.24 -20.57
CA SER A 55 2.16 24.58 -20.57
C SER A 55 2.35 25.21 -19.18
N PHE A 56 1.65 24.74 -18.15
CA PHE A 56 1.80 25.17 -16.77
C PHE A 56 3.10 24.64 -16.13
N HIS A 57 4.13 25.49 -16.11
CA HIS A 57 5.48 25.14 -15.68
C HIS A 57 5.59 24.64 -14.24
N GLN A 58 4.81 25.20 -13.30
CA GLN A 58 4.81 24.74 -11.91
C GLN A 58 4.31 23.29 -11.81
N PHE A 59 3.22 22.96 -12.51
CA PHE A 59 2.70 21.59 -12.56
C PHE A 59 3.68 20.63 -13.23
N GLN A 60 4.37 21.03 -14.30
CA GLN A 60 5.43 20.21 -14.89
C GLN A 60 6.52 19.87 -13.88
N LYS A 61 6.96 20.84 -13.05
CA LYS A 61 8.00 20.60 -12.05
C LYS A 61 7.56 19.60 -10.98
N MET A 62 6.33 19.72 -10.48
CA MET A 62 5.81 18.82 -9.44
C MET A 62 5.55 17.40 -9.98
N THR A 63 5.16 17.29 -11.25
CA THR A 63 4.95 15.98 -11.89
C THR A 63 6.24 15.35 -12.42
N TYR A 64 7.36 16.04 -12.47
CA TYR A 64 8.60 15.47 -12.98
C TYR A 64 9.26 14.53 -11.94
N SER A 65 9.27 13.23 -12.23
CA SER A 65 9.98 12.26 -11.42
C SER A 65 11.46 12.25 -11.79
N MET A 66 12.32 12.71 -10.88
CA MET A 66 13.78 12.63 -11.05
C MET A 66 14.26 11.19 -11.21
N LEU A 67 13.64 10.24 -10.51
CA LEU A 67 13.99 8.82 -10.55
C LEU A 67 13.70 8.18 -11.92
N LYS A 68 12.61 8.59 -12.59
CA LYS A 68 12.15 7.99 -13.84
C LYS A 68 12.42 8.86 -15.07
N GLY A 69 12.93 10.07 -14.87
CA GLY A 69 13.28 11.02 -15.92
C GLY A 69 12.11 11.47 -16.79
N ARG A 70 10.88 11.52 -16.24
CA ARG A 70 9.67 11.85 -17.02
C ARG A 70 8.54 12.39 -16.12
N LEU A 71 7.55 13.01 -16.75
CA LEU A 71 6.34 13.53 -16.10
C LEU A 71 5.40 12.38 -15.71
N LEU A 72 5.15 12.25 -14.41
CA LEU A 72 4.36 11.23 -13.77
C LEU A 72 3.49 11.81 -12.66
N VAL A 73 2.42 11.11 -12.35
CA VAL A 73 1.72 11.22 -11.07
C VAL A 73 1.66 9.84 -10.42
N LYS A 74 1.47 9.82 -9.11
CA LYS A 74 1.59 8.62 -8.29
C LYS A 74 0.29 8.32 -7.54
N PRO A 75 -0.61 7.47 -8.06
CA PRO A 75 -1.67 6.89 -7.24
C PRO A 75 -1.10 5.84 -6.27
N MET A 76 -1.68 5.78 -5.07
CA MET A 76 -1.42 4.73 -4.08
C MET A 76 -2.55 3.71 -4.15
N LEU A 77 -2.23 2.48 -4.56
CA LEU A 77 -3.18 1.38 -4.64
C LEU A 77 -3.28 0.69 -3.29
N ILE A 78 -4.51 0.39 -2.89
CA ILE A 78 -4.85 -0.45 -1.75
C ILE A 78 -5.60 -1.65 -2.32
N VAL A 79 -4.97 -2.84 -2.25
CA VAL A 79 -5.49 -4.04 -2.90
C VAL A 79 -5.56 -5.22 -1.92
N GLY A 80 -6.45 -6.18 -2.20
CA GLY A 80 -6.50 -7.45 -1.51
C GLY A 80 -5.38 -8.39 -1.92
N ALA A 81 -5.22 -9.48 -1.17
CA ALA A 81 -4.22 -10.51 -1.43
C ALA A 81 -4.50 -11.32 -2.72
N ASP A 82 -5.67 -11.15 -3.33
CA ASP A 82 -6.07 -11.70 -4.62
C ASP A 82 -5.90 -10.71 -5.79
N GLY A 83 -5.44 -9.48 -5.49
CA GLY A 83 -5.32 -8.40 -6.46
C GLY A 83 -6.59 -7.57 -6.66
N PHE A 84 -7.65 -7.81 -5.90
CA PHE A 84 -8.85 -6.97 -5.91
C PHE A 84 -8.52 -5.55 -5.47
N ILE A 85 -8.87 -4.54 -6.27
CA ILE A 85 -8.58 -3.14 -5.96
C ILE A 85 -9.66 -2.62 -5.01
N LEU A 86 -9.32 -2.45 -3.74
CA LEU A 86 -10.22 -1.85 -2.75
C LEU A 86 -10.35 -0.34 -2.97
N ASN A 87 -9.21 0.35 -3.09
CA ASN A 87 -9.20 1.78 -3.31
C ASN A 87 -7.93 2.25 -4.06
N VAL A 88 -8.04 3.42 -4.70
CA VAL A 88 -6.94 4.14 -5.34
C VAL A 88 -6.87 5.54 -4.77
N MET A 89 -5.87 5.82 -3.95
CA MET A 89 -5.70 7.12 -3.32
C MET A 89 -4.84 8.06 -4.16
N GLY A 90 -5.13 9.36 -4.09
CA GLY A 90 -4.41 10.43 -4.79
C GLY A 90 -5.18 10.91 -6.03
N PRO A 91 -4.49 11.20 -7.17
CA PRO A 91 -3.07 11.01 -7.42
C PRO A 91 -2.17 12.03 -6.71
N TYR A 92 -0.97 11.60 -6.32
CA TYR A 92 0.07 12.44 -5.74
C TYR A 92 1.06 12.92 -6.81
N PHE A 93 1.77 14.01 -6.52
CA PHE A 93 2.89 14.45 -7.35
C PHE A 93 4.03 13.44 -7.29
N ALA A 94 4.82 13.33 -8.36
CA ALA A 94 5.96 12.40 -8.43
C ALA A 94 7.28 13.03 -7.98
N ASP A 95 7.18 14.08 -7.15
CA ASP A 95 8.31 14.77 -6.55
C ASP A 95 8.90 13.99 -5.35
N TYR A 96 9.98 14.52 -4.76
CA TYR A 96 10.66 13.84 -3.66
C TYR A 96 9.88 13.88 -2.33
N HIS A 97 8.85 14.74 -2.22
CA HIS A 97 8.05 14.87 -1.01
C HIS A 97 7.03 13.72 -0.88
N ASN A 98 6.59 13.16 -1.99
CA ASN A 98 5.53 12.16 -2.08
C ASN A 98 6.09 10.73 -2.30
N ASN A 99 6.93 10.27 -1.37
CA ASN A 99 7.33 8.85 -1.31
C ASN A 99 6.23 7.99 -0.67
N ASP A 100 6.35 6.66 -0.77
CA ASP A 100 5.31 5.74 -0.28
C ASP A 100 5.04 5.89 1.22
N ALA A 101 6.09 6.09 2.02
CA ALA A 101 5.96 6.30 3.45
C ALA A 101 5.27 7.62 3.80
N SER A 102 5.60 8.73 3.11
CA SER A 102 4.97 10.04 3.38
C SER A 102 3.51 10.07 2.92
N ILE A 103 3.21 9.49 1.75
CA ILE A 103 1.83 9.33 1.27
C ILE A 103 1.02 8.52 2.28
N THR A 104 1.54 7.37 2.73
CA THR A 104 0.82 6.51 3.68
C THR A 104 0.52 7.23 4.98
N LYS A 105 1.50 7.94 5.56
CA LYS A 105 1.27 8.73 6.76
C LYS A 105 0.17 9.77 6.55
N HIS A 106 0.23 10.53 5.46
CA HIS A 106 -0.78 11.51 5.12
C HIS A 106 -2.18 10.89 5.03
N LEU A 107 -2.31 9.74 4.35
CA LEU A 107 -3.59 9.03 4.21
C LEU A 107 -4.23 8.70 5.55
N PHE A 108 -3.46 8.11 6.46
CA PHE A 108 -3.96 7.74 7.78
C PHE A 108 -4.14 8.98 8.67
N GLU A 109 -3.18 9.91 8.72
CA GLU A 109 -3.27 11.13 9.54
C GLU A 109 -4.53 11.94 9.22
N THR A 110 -4.81 12.16 7.94
CA THR A 110 -5.97 12.94 7.46
C THR A 110 -7.28 12.15 7.43
N ASN A 111 -7.25 10.85 7.74
CA ASN A 111 -8.39 9.94 7.53
C ASN A 111 -8.93 10.02 6.09
N ALA A 112 -8.02 9.98 5.11
CA ALA A 112 -8.38 10.14 3.71
C ALA A 112 -9.41 9.07 3.29
N GLU A 113 -10.52 9.54 2.73
CA GLU A 113 -11.67 8.72 2.30
C GLU A 113 -12.20 7.76 3.39
N ASP A 114 -12.01 8.11 4.66
CA ASP A 114 -12.48 7.33 5.81
C ASP A 114 -11.76 6.00 6.08
N ILE A 115 -10.51 5.88 5.61
CA ILE A 115 -9.68 4.68 5.81
C ILE A 115 -9.58 4.21 7.27
N LYS A 116 -9.55 5.12 8.25
CA LYS A 116 -9.42 4.76 9.67
C LYS A 116 -10.67 4.08 10.24
N ASN A 117 -11.84 4.38 9.70
CA ASN A 117 -13.08 3.74 10.12
C ASN A 117 -13.28 2.38 9.44
N TRP A 118 -12.69 2.20 8.25
CA TRP A 118 -12.77 0.94 7.53
C TRP A 118 -11.78 -0.10 8.05
N ILE A 119 -10.53 0.32 8.33
CA ILE A 119 -9.48 -0.59 8.82
C ILE A 119 -9.73 -0.95 10.28
N GLN A 120 -9.40 -2.18 10.66
CA GLN A 120 -9.55 -2.67 12.03
C GLN A 120 -8.21 -2.95 12.69
N GLU A 121 -8.21 -2.97 14.02
CA GLU A 121 -7.03 -3.36 14.78
C GLU A 121 -6.58 -4.78 14.41
N ASN A 122 -5.27 -4.98 14.33
CA ASN A 122 -4.61 -6.22 13.93
C ASN A 122 -4.74 -6.62 12.45
N ASP A 123 -5.37 -5.79 11.61
CA ASP A 123 -5.26 -5.93 10.16
C ASP A 123 -3.80 -5.90 9.69
N VAL A 124 -3.54 -6.61 8.59
CA VAL A 124 -2.19 -6.79 8.06
C VAL A 124 -2.00 -5.91 6.84
N LEU A 125 -1.00 -5.03 6.92
CA LEU A 125 -0.49 -4.27 5.80
C LEU A 125 0.77 -4.94 5.25
N VAL A 126 0.68 -5.46 4.03
CA VAL A 126 1.80 -6.00 3.26
C VAL A 126 2.36 -4.88 2.39
N VAL A 127 3.61 -4.51 2.63
CA VAL A 127 4.23 -3.34 2.00
C VAL A 127 5.64 -3.65 1.49
N ASP A 128 6.10 -2.84 0.54
CA ASP A 128 7.47 -2.91 0.07
C ASP A 128 8.44 -2.15 0.99
N ARG A 129 9.74 -2.16 0.65
CA ARG A 129 10.78 -1.51 1.47
C ARG A 129 10.75 0.02 1.42
N GLY A 130 10.00 0.63 0.51
CA GLY A 130 9.77 2.08 0.42
C GLY A 130 8.91 2.61 1.57
N PHE A 131 8.16 1.76 2.26
CA PHE A 131 7.30 2.12 3.39
C PHE A 131 8.03 2.09 4.75
N ARG A 132 9.34 1.82 4.76
CA ARG A 132 10.16 1.71 5.99
C ARG A 132 9.87 2.80 7.01
N ASP A 133 9.84 4.04 6.55
CA ASP A 133 9.76 5.20 7.42
C ASP A 133 8.32 5.42 7.95
N ALA A 134 7.33 4.67 7.45
CA ALA A 134 5.96 4.60 7.95
C ALA A 134 5.69 3.38 8.86
N GLN A 135 6.58 2.39 8.92
CA GLN A 135 6.36 1.16 9.68
C GLN A 135 6.04 1.42 11.16
N LYS A 136 6.82 2.28 11.83
CA LYS A 136 6.59 2.62 13.25
C LYS A 136 5.24 3.31 13.46
N PHE A 137 4.88 4.20 12.54
CA PHE A 137 3.61 4.93 12.58
C PHE A 137 2.41 3.97 12.47
N LEU A 138 2.43 3.06 11.49
CA LEU A 138 1.37 2.08 11.28
C LEU A 138 1.23 1.11 12.46
N LYS A 139 2.35 0.64 13.02
CA LYS A 139 2.33 -0.22 14.22
C LYS A 139 1.75 0.48 15.45
N ASN A 140 1.96 1.79 15.59
CA ASN A 140 1.36 2.58 16.66
C ASN A 140 -0.17 2.73 16.52
N MET A 141 -0.72 2.42 15.34
CA MET A 141 -2.17 2.35 15.08
C MET A 141 -2.73 0.93 15.27
N ASN A 142 -2.02 0.05 15.97
CA ASN A 142 -2.39 -1.35 16.19
C ASN A 142 -2.49 -2.19 14.90
N LEU A 143 -1.81 -1.78 13.82
CA LEU A 143 -1.75 -2.53 12.57
C LEU A 143 -0.51 -3.43 12.53
N LYS A 144 -0.65 -4.62 11.94
CA LYS A 144 0.47 -5.49 11.61
C LYS A 144 1.08 -5.02 10.29
N VAL A 145 2.40 -4.92 10.23
CA VAL A 145 3.10 -4.43 9.03
C VAL A 145 4.15 -5.44 8.61
N GLU A 146 3.87 -6.10 7.49
CA GLU A 146 4.73 -7.10 6.86
C GLU A 146 5.52 -6.49 5.71
N MET A 147 6.85 -6.51 5.82
CA MET A 147 7.75 -5.91 4.85
C MET A 147 8.99 -6.81 4.65
N PRO A 148 9.49 -7.00 3.41
CA PRO A 148 10.68 -7.81 3.18
C PRO A 148 11.87 -7.26 3.98
N LEU A 149 12.63 -8.16 4.63
CA LEU A 149 13.76 -7.77 5.49
C LEU A 149 14.80 -6.93 4.72
N TYR A 150 15.71 -6.25 5.42
CA TYR A 150 16.87 -5.61 4.80
C TYR A 150 18.09 -6.54 4.83
N ILE A 151 19.00 -6.38 3.87
CA ILE A 151 20.31 -7.01 3.98
C ILE A 151 21.12 -6.18 4.98
N LYS A 152 21.64 -6.82 6.03
CA LYS A 152 22.48 -6.16 7.03
C LYS A 152 23.77 -5.66 6.38
N LYS A 153 24.26 -4.50 6.84
CA LYS A 153 25.50 -3.89 6.32
C LYS A 153 26.66 -4.88 6.43
N GLY A 154 27.42 -5.05 5.35
CA GLY A 154 28.57 -5.97 5.30
C GLY A 154 28.24 -7.40 4.87
N ILE A 155 26.96 -7.75 4.70
CA ILE A 155 26.53 -9.06 4.22
C ILE A 155 26.11 -8.96 2.75
N LYS A 156 26.56 -9.90 1.90
CA LYS A 156 26.17 -9.95 0.48
C LYS A 156 24.85 -10.72 0.24
N GLN A 157 24.53 -11.69 1.09
CA GLN A 157 23.36 -12.57 0.94
C GLN A 157 22.69 -12.86 2.27
N ARG A 158 21.36 -12.96 2.29
CA ARG A 158 20.60 -13.31 3.50
C ARG A 158 20.85 -14.76 3.91
N PRO A 159 20.84 -15.05 5.22
CA PRO A 159 20.62 -16.41 5.71
C PRO A 159 19.33 -16.99 5.11
N THR A 160 19.29 -18.32 4.95
CA THR A 160 18.14 -19.04 4.38
C THR A 160 16.83 -18.68 5.07
N GLU A 161 16.84 -18.55 6.40
CA GLU A 161 15.66 -18.19 7.20
C GLU A 161 15.14 -16.78 6.87
N GLU A 162 16.02 -15.77 6.86
CA GLU A 162 15.66 -14.39 6.50
C GLU A 162 15.20 -14.28 5.03
N ALA A 163 15.82 -15.05 4.14
CA ALA A 163 15.41 -15.14 2.73
C ALA A 163 14.02 -15.75 2.60
N ASN A 164 13.73 -16.83 3.33
CA ASN A 164 12.42 -17.49 3.34
C ASN A 164 11.34 -16.57 3.92
N ALA A 165 11.59 -15.92 5.07
CA ALA A 165 10.65 -14.96 5.64
C ALA A 165 10.31 -13.83 4.65
N SER A 166 11.31 -13.32 3.93
CA SER A 166 11.09 -12.29 2.91
C SER A 166 10.32 -12.81 1.70
N ARG A 167 10.52 -14.08 1.33
CA ARG A 167 9.77 -14.73 0.24
C ARG A 167 8.30 -14.90 0.55
N LEU A 168 7.93 -15.16 1.81
CA LEU A 168 6.53 -15.24 2.22
C LEU A 168 5.79 -13.93 1.91
N ILE A 169 6.43 -12.80 2.20
CA ILE A 169 5.88 -11.46 1.97
C ILE A 169 5.76 -11.18 0.47
N THR A 170 6.80 -11.46 -0.31
CA THR A 170 6.75 -11.27 -1.78
C THR A 170 5.88 -12.27 -2.53
N LYS A 171 5.30 -13.27 -1.86
CA LYS A 171 4.37 -14.23 -2.47
C LYS A 171 2.93 -13.72 -2.42
N VAL A 172 2.63 -12.84 -1.47
CA VAL A 172 1.31 -12.24 -1.27
C VAL A 172 1.21 -10.84 -1.89
N ARG A 173 2.35 -10.16 -2.06
CA ARG A 173 2.48 -8.92 -2.83
C ARG A 173 2.82 -9.20 -4.29
#